data_AF-A0A959Y8V1-F1
#
_entry.id   AF-A0A959Y8V1-F1
#
_cell.length_a   1.000
_cell.length_b   1.000
_cell.length_c   1.000
_cell.angle_alpha   90.00
_cell.angle_beta   90.00
_cell.angle_gamma   90.00
#
_symmetry.space_group_name_H-M   'P 1'
#
loop_
_entity.id
_entity.type
_entity.pdbx_description
1 polymer ?
#
loop_
_entity_poly.entity_id
_entity_poly.type
_entity_poly.pdbx_seq_one_letter_code
_entity_poly.pdbx_strand_id
1 'polypeptide(L)' 'MSDQELLEGLRAHDRKVVERVYELVRPGLIKYVRDNSGTRDEALDIIQEAMLVAYLHITGPDFALT' A
#
# COMPACT_ATOMS: atom_id res chain seq x y z
N MET A 1 -9.16 9.54 -7.35
CA MET A 1 -9.43 8.95 -6.04
C MET A 1 -8.72 9.77 -5.00
N SER A 2 -9.50 10.28 -4.06
CA SER A 2 -9.04 10.82 -2.79
C SER A 2 -8.61 9.68 -1.85
N ASP A 3 -7.91 10.04 -0.78
CA ASP A 3 -7.47 9.09 0.25
C ASP A 3 -8.66 8.43 0.95
N GLN A 4 -9.76 9.18 1.13
CA GLN A 4 -11.00 8.64 1.70
C GLN A 4 -11.61 7.55 0.79
N GLU A 5 -11.66 7.79 -0.53
CA GLU A 5 -12.15 6.80 -1.49
C GLU A 5 -11.24 5.55 -1.53
N LEU A 6 -9.92 5.73 -1.37
CA LEU A 6 -8.98 4.60 -1.25
C LEU A 6 -9.27 3.79 0.02
N LEU A 7 -9.48 4.44 1.16
CA LEU A 7 -9.81 3.74 2.42
C LEU A 7 -11.11 2.98 2.36
N GLU A 8 -12.19 3.60 1.87
CA GLU A 8 -13.49 2.96 1.76
C GLU A 8 -13.43 1.75 0.84
N GLY A 9 -12.73 1.87 -0.30
CA GLY A 9 -12.49 0.77 -1.21
C GLY A 9 -11.65 -0.37 -0.61
N LEU A 10 -10.61 -0.05 0.17
CA LEU A 10 -9.81 -1.04 0.89
C LEU A 10 -10.66 -1.81 1.92
N ARG A 11 -11.51 -1.11 2.70
CA ARG A 11 -12.44 -1.74 3.64
C ARG A 11 -13.50 -2.60 2.93
N ALA A 12 -13.91 -2.21 1.73
CA ALA A 12 -14.86 -2.95 0.92
C ALA A 12 -14.25 -4.13 0.15
N HIS A 13 -12.95 -4.44 0.35
CA HIS A 13 -12.24 -5.48 -0.40
C HIS A 13 -12.23 -5.23 -1.93
N ASP A 14 -12.32 -3.99 -2.38
CA ASP A 14 -12.33 -3.67 -3.81
C ASP A 14 -10.94 -3.89 -4.43
N ARG A 15 -10.84 -4.93 -5.26
CA ARG A 15 -9.60 -5.28 -5.97
C ARG A 15 -9.01 -4.13 -6.77
N LYS A 16 -9.83 -3.30 -7.43
CA LYS A 16 -9.32 -2.17 -8.24
C LYS A 16 -8.62 -1.14 -7.37
N VAL A 17 -9.13 -0.96 -6.14
CA VAL A 17 -8.59 -0.02 -5.17
C VAL A 17 -7.27 -0.56 -4.62
N VAL A 18 -7.19 -1.85 -4.29
CA VAL A 18 -5.95 -2.51 -3.87
C VAL A 18 -4.86 -2.39 -4.95
N GLU A 19 -5.19 -2.70 -6.21
CA GLU A 19 -4.29 -2.55 -7.36
C GLU A 19 -3.82 -1.09 -7.50
N ARG A 20 -4.73 -0.13 -7.32
CA ARG A 20 -4.41 1.29 -7.43
C ARG A 20 -3.43 1.75 -6.36
N VAL A 21 -3.61 1.36 -5.11
CA VAL A 21 -2.70 1.69 -4.01
C VAL A 21 -1.31 1.12 -4.29
N TYR A 22 -1.24 -0.14 -4.74
CA TYR A 22 0.04 -0.76 -5.12
C TYR A 22 0.75 0.03 -6.22
N GLU A 23 0.04 0.45 -7.28
CA GLU A 23 0.61 1.25 -8.36
C GLU A 23 1.12 2.63 -7.91
N LEU A 24 0.43 3.26 -6.95
CA LEU A 24 0.80 4.58 -6.42
C LEU A 24 2.11 4.53 -5.62
N VAL A 25 2.28 3.49 -4.79
CA VAL A 25 3.42 3.38 -3.86
C VAL A 25 4.66 2.80 -4.54
N ARG A 26 4.47 1.85 -5.47
CA ARG A 26 5.55 1.04 -6.05
C ARG A 26 6.73 1.86 -6.63
N PRO A 27 6.54 2.90 -7.46
CA PRO A 27 7.65 3.62 -8.06
C PRO A 27 8.54 4.33 -7.02
N GLY A 28 7.90 4.93 -6.01
CA GLY A 28 8.59 5.64 -4.94
C GLY A 28 9.42 4.70 -4.07
N LEU A 29 8.84 3.56 -3.68
CA LEU A 29 9.56 2.61 -2.83
C LEU A 29 10.69 1.89 -3.57
N ILE A 30 10.49 1.51 -4.83
CA ILE A 30 11.58 0.95 -5.66
C ILE A 30 12.74 1.95 -5.76
N LYS A 31 12.45 3.24 -5.98
CA LYS A 31 13.49 4.26 -6.02
C LYS A 31 14.23 4.34 -4.68
N TYR A 32 13.48 4.43 -3.58
CA TYR A 32 14.05 4.52 -2.23
C TYR A 32 14.99 3.34 -1.92
N VAL A 33 14.56 2.11 -2.16
CA VAL A 33 15.37 0.91 -1.89
C VAL A 33 16.62 0.90 -2.76
N ARG A 34 16.50 1.22 -4.05
CA ARG A 34 17.65 1.28 -4.97
C ARG A 34 18.66 2.37 -4.62
N ASP A 35 18.19 3.53 -4.17
CA ASP A 35 19.05 4.63 -3.70
C ASP A 35 19.87 4.22 -2.46
N ASN A 36 19.42 3.19 -1.73
CA ASN A 36 20.07 2.63 -0.55
C ASN A 36 20.70 1.25 -0.80
N SER A 37 21.19 1.03 -2.03
CA SER A 37 21.92 -0.19 -2.44
C SER A 37 21.10 -1.50 -2.39
N GLY A 38 19.78 -1.42 -2.25
CA GLY A 38 18.89 -2.57 -2.38
C GLY A 38 18.51 -2.87 -3.83
N THR A 39 17.77 -3.95 -3.99
CA THR A 39 17.31 -4.47 -5.28
C THR A 39 15.83 -4.17 -5.52
N ARG A 40 15.41 -4.35 -6.78
CA ARG A 40 14.00 -4.23 -7.13
C ARG A 40 13.16 -5.30 -6.43
N ASP A 41 13.67 -6.52 -6.31
CA ASP A 41 12.92 -7.64 -5.75
C ASP A 41 12.73 -7.45 -4.23
N GLU A 42 13.77 -7.02 -3.50
CA GLU A 42 13.65 -6.61 -2.10
C GLU A 42 12.61 -5.48 -1.91
N ALA A 43 12.56 -4.52 -2.84
CA ALA A 43 11.55 -3.48 -2.80
C ALA A 43 10.12 -4.04 -3.00
N LEU A 44 9.94 -5.03 -3.87
CA LEU A 44 8.64 -5.66 -4.09
C LEU A 44 8.20 -6.45 -2.85
N ASP A 45 9.13 -7.15 -2.19
CA ASP A 45 8.84 -7.89 -0.96
C ASP A 45 8.38 -6.94 0.16
N ILE A 46 9.09 -5.82 0.35
CA ILE A 46 8.70 -4.79 1.33
C ILE A 46 7.32 -4.21 1.00
N ILE A 47 7.00 -3.95 -0.28
CA ILE A 47 5.67 -3.44 -0.67
C ILE A 47 4.59 -4.44 -0.27
N GLN A 48 4.80 -5.74 -0.53
CA GLN A 48 3.80 -6.75 -0.22
C GLN A 48 3.55 -6.84 1.30
N GLU A 49 4.60 -6.86 2.11
CA GLU A 49 4.46 -6.88 3.57
C GLU A 49 3.78 -5.60 4.10
N ALA A 50 4.22 -4.43 3.64
CA ALA A 50 3.64 -3.16 4.05
C ALA A 50 2.15 -3.05 3.68
N MET A 51 1.78 -3.51 2.48
CA MET A 51 0.39 -3.54 2.02
C MET A 51 -0.46 -4.49 2.87
N LEU A 52 0.06 -5.66 3.22
CA LEU A 52 -0.65 -6.61 4.09
C LEU A 52 -0.89 -6.01 5.48
N VAL A 53 0.13 -5.41 6.08
CA VAL A 53 0.02 -4.76 7.39
C VAL A 53 -0.97 -3.59 7.33
N ALA A 54 -0.89 -2.72 6.33
CA ALA A 54 -1.81 -1.61 6.15
C ALA A 54 -3.25 -2.11 6.00
N TYR A 55 -3.45 -3.16 5.22
CA TYR A 55 -4.76 -3.76 5.02
C TYR A 55 -5.38 -4.32 6.31
N LEU A 56 -4.60 -5.03 7.13
CA LEU A 56 -5.04 -5.53 8.44
C LEU A 56 -5.44 -4.39 9.40
N HIS A 57 -4.71 -3.27 9.38
CA HIS A 57 -5.05 -2.11 10.21
C HIS A 57 -6.30 -1.40 9.71
N ILE A 58 -6.41 -1.14 8.39
CA ILE A 58 -7.53 -0.40 7.78
C ILE A 58 -8.86 -1.13 7.92
N THR A 59 -8.83 -2.46 7.84
CA THR A 59 -10.00 -3.32 8.04
C THR A 59 -10.34 -3.55 9.52
N GLY A 60 -9.46 -3.13 10.44
CA GLY A 60 -9.74 -3.09 11.86
C GLY A 60 -10.84 -2.06 12.20
N PRO A 61 -11.63 -2.31 13.26
CA PRO A 61 -12.79 -1.48 13.61
C PRO A 61 -12.43 -0.04 14.00
N ASP A 62 -11.19 0.22 14.43
CA ASP A 62 -10.79 1.48 15.06
C ASP A 62 -9.91 2.38 14.16
N PHE A 63 -9.57 1.96 12.93
CA PHE A 63 -8.71 2.77 12.07
C PHE A 63 -9.50 3.89 11.38
N ALA A 64 -9.05 5.14 11.50
CA ALA A 64 -9.56 6.30 10.78
C ALA A 64 -8.42 7.26 10.41
N LEU A 65 -8.50 7.91 9.24
CA LEU A 65 -7.63 9.05 8.95
C LEU A 65 -8.10 10.23 9.80
N THR A 66 -7.21 10.71 10.67
CA THR A 66 -7.42 11.90 11.51
C THR A 66 -7.04 13.18 10.78
#